data_AF-A0AA38N498-F1
#
_entry.id   AF-A0AA38N498-F1
#
_cell.length_a   1.000
_cell.length_b   1.000
_cell.length_c   1.000
_cell.angle_alpha   90.00
_cell.angle_beta   90.00
_cell.angle_gamma   90.00
#
_symmetry.space_group_name_H-M   'P 1'
#
loop_
_entity.id
_entity.type
_entity.pdbx_description
1 polymer ?
#
loop_
_entity_poly.entity_id
_entity_poly.type
_entity_poly.pdbx_seq_one_letter_code
_entity_poly.pdbx_strand_id
1 'polypeptide(L)'
;MAPSQPTFHPQNHNALCSANVMGYYTAQFTALIDEERGRIALFYQERLAEVESRLNVALDEAAFLRAKVSNMAFSQERLQQKLDESATCADVIVRTRRVATMLVSYFRKRAVKLEAMQEESQRQLAETLYDKQVIQIELDASRARHIFQMQALELDRKEARSARKSETDTFNTTVAQLQESLSETRAEEVSAKRYEYLLREQKMTLESEISSIKENSRMEQRRLSEEMMKLQHDLTTRLEAAIHDASNYESKAKEATERSDLLLRQLDCERRESSIALRHQADASHQKVAQVEDQLSSLATQHSKTETALIEARNSLTDVQTHAEQQIEDFRRQLSSVQENSRLEQIDLEKRISSLIAVLCHHEIATYDSDLDVLKPAPRLVSIWETIHELIPVSGDPNISALICFPKFLTEDSLAVMSAIHTLIDRLRSRLNDVHGLHRALAERDYQIESLRDELEVKKMAEASSIILSPLSSLSSLSGTYPCLKDTESRANRFNTTRSLFQAEQ
;
A
#
# COMPACT_ATOMS: atom_id res chain seq x y z
N MET A 1 28.68 -39.69 -101.12
CA MET A 1 28.86 -39.22 -102.51
C MET A 1 30.26 -39.59 -102.95
N ALA A 2 30.35 -40.51 -103.91
CA ALA A 2 31.58 -40.92 -104.59
C ALA A 2 32.08 -39.83 -105.57
N PRO A 3 33.34 -39.91 -106.02
CA PRO A 3 33.57 -40.30 -107.42
C PRO A 3 34.76 -41.27 -107.57
N SER A 4 34.56 -42.47 -108.11
CA SER A 4 34.86 -42.88 -109.51
C SER A 4 36.33 -42.84 -109.94
N GLN A 5 36.89 -44.05 -110.15
CA GLN A 5 38.09 -44.37 -110.95
C GLN A 5 37.96 -43.89 -112.41
N PRO A 6 39.07 -43.88 -113.18
CA PRO A 6 39.14 -44.88 -114.25
C PRO A 6 40.54 -45.46 -114.54
N THR A 7 40.54 -46.73 -114.93
CA THR A 7 41.60 -47.51 -115.59
C THR A 7 41.60 -47.28 -117.10
N PHE A 8 42.75 -47.19 -117.76
CA PHE A 8 42.99 -47.73 -119.13
C PHE A 8 44.50 -47.74 -119.48
N HIS A 9 44.90 -48.73 -120.28
CA HIS A 9 46.24 -49.12 -120.77
C HIS A 9 46.08 -49.46 -122.28
N PRO A 10 47.11 -49.84 -123.07
CA PRO A 10 48.34 -49.16 -123.55
C PRO A 10 48.44 -49.10 -125.11
N GLN A 11 49.51 -48.50 -125.68
CA GLN A 11 50.39 -49.03 -126.77
C GLN A 11 51.05 -47.97 -127.69
N ASN A 12 52.39 -48.05 -127.75
CA ASN A 12 53.37 -47.88 -128.86
C ASN A 12 53.11 -46.91 -130.04
N HIS A 13 54.04 -45.97 -130.29
CA HIS A 13 55.19 -46.18 -131.19
C HIS A 13 56.15 -44.98 -131.19
N ASN A 14 57.43 -45.30 -131.40
CA ASN A 14 58.61 -44.43 -131.46
C ASN A 14 58.50 -43.27 -132.46
N ALA A 15 58.95 -42.07 -132.05
CA ALA A 15 59.61 -41.12 -132.95
C ALA A 15 60.60 -40.24 -132.16
N LEU A 16 61.83 -40.27 -132.63
CA LEU A 16 63.06 -39.75 -132.06
C LEU A 16 63.14 -38.21 -131.92
N CYS A 17 63.94 -37.82 -130.91
CA CYS A 17 64.91 -36.72 -130.93
C CYS A 17 64.38 -35.28 -131.04
N SER A 18 64.24 -34.62 -129.88
CA SER A 18 64.54 -33.19 -129.60
C SER A 18 63.72 -32.61 -128.42
N ALA A 19 62.83 -33.39 -127.79
CA ALA A 19 61.91 -32.90 -126.74
C ALA A 19 62.28 -33.27 -125.28
N ASN A 20 63.32 -34.09 -125.06
CA ASN A 20 63.68 -34.61 -123.73
C ASN A 20 64.29 -33.60 -122.75
N VAL A 21 64.78 -32.46 -123.25
CA VAL A 21 65.32 -31.41 -122.37
C VAL A 21 64.17 -30.58 -121.77
N MET A 22 63.15 -30.26 -122.55
CA MET A 22 61.99 -29.48 -122.09
C MET A 22 61.14 -30.22 -121.05
N GLY A 23 60.91 -31.53 -121.23
CA GLY A 23 60.15 -32.32 -120.25
C GLY A 23 60.82 -32.39 -118.87
N TYR A 24 62.16 -32.45 -118.84
CA TYR A 24 62.95 -32.46 -117.61
C TYR A 24 62.89 -31.11 -116.87
N TYR A 25 63.06 -29.99 -117.59
CA TYR A 25 62.92 -28.67 -116.99
C TYR A 25 61.48 -28.39 -116.53
N THR A 26 60.47 -28.84 -117.29
CA THR A 26 59.06 -28.66 -116.90
C THR A 26 58.77 -29.42 -115.60
N ALA A 27 59.24 -30.67 -115.46
CA ALA A 27 59.08 -31.44 -114.22
C ALA A 27 59.81 -30.81 -113.03
N GLN A 28 61.02 -30.26 -113.22
CA GLN A 28 61.72 -29.52 -112.17
C GLN A 28 61.00 -28.23 -111.75
N PHE A 29 60.48 -27.46 -112.70
CA PHE A 29 59.70 -26.26 -112.39
C PHE A 29 58.41 -26.59 -111.66
N THR A 30 57.70 -27.64 -112.06
CA THR A 30 56.49 -28.07 -111.34
C THR A 30 56.81 -28.52 -109.92
N ALA A 31 57.91 -29.27 -109.72
CA ALA A 31 58.35 -29.68 -108.39
C ALA A 31 58.72 -28.48 -107.50
N LEU A 32 59.44 -27.48 -108.04
CA LEU A 32 59.75 -26.25 -107.33
C LEU A 32 58.49 -25.43 -106.99
N ILE A 33 57.54 -25.34 -107.91
CA ILE A 33 56.26 -24.66 -107.69
C ILE A 33 55.46 -25.37 -106.61
N ASP A 34 55.42 -26.70 -106.60
CA ASP A 34 54.70 -27.48 -105.59
C ASP A 34 55.40 -27.43 -104.23
N GLU A 35 56.73 -27.41 -104.19
CA GLU A 35 57.50 -27.21 -102.96
C GLU A 35 57.26 -25.81 -102.38
N GLU A 36 57.32 -24.75 -103.18
CA GLU A 36 57.03 -23.38 -102.73
C GLU A 36 55.55 -23.22 -102.34
N ARG A 37 54.62 -23.86 -103.05
CA ARG A 37 53.21 -23.93 -102.63
C ARG A 37 53.06 -24.62 -101.27
N GLY A 38 53.80 -25.70 -101.03
CA GLY A 38 53.82 -26.39 -99.75
C GLY A 38 54.35 -25.52 -98.61
N ARG A 39 55.45 -24.79 -98.84
CA ARG A 39 56.02 -23.84 -97.87
C ARG A 39 55.07 -22.68 -97.56
N ILE A 40 54.46 -22.11 -98.61
CA ILE A 40 53.49 -21.02 -98.46
C ILE A 40 52.25 -21.51 -97.70
N ALA A 41 51.74 -22.71 -98.00
CA ALA A 41 50.60 -23.29 -97.30
C ALA A 41 50.92 -23.51 -95.81
N LEU A 42 52.09 -24.06 -95.48
CA LEU A 42 52.53 -24.23 -94.09
C LEU A 42 52.67 -22.89 -93.36
N PHE A 43 53.26 -21.89 -94.00
CA PHE A 43 53.40 -20.54 -93.42
C PHE A 43 52.03 -19.92 -93.09
N TYR A 44 51.05 -20.01 -94.00
CA TYR A 44 49.72 -19.49 -93.74
C TYR A 44 48.95 -20.31 -92.69
N GLN A 45 49.16 -21.63 -92.65
CA GLN A 45 48.52 -22.49 -91.66
C GLN A 45 49.07 -22.22 -90.24
N GLU A 46 50.37 -21.99 -90.11
CA GLU A 46 51.01 -21.58 -88.85
C GLU A 46 50.54 -20.19 -88.42
N ARG A 47 50.43 -19.23 -89.36
CA ARG A 47 49.88 -17.90 -89.08
C ARG A 47 48.41 -17.92 -88.67
N LEU A 48 47.61 -18.79 -89.27
CA LEU A 48 46.21 -18.97 -88.91
C LEU A 48 46.09 -19.48 -87.47
N ALA A 49 46.88 -20.49 -87.09
CA ALA A 49 46.89 -21.04 -85.74
C ALA A 49 47.33 -20.00 -84.69
N GLU A 50 48.32 -19.15 -85.00
CA GLU A 50 48.74 -18.07 -84.10
C GLU A 50 47.62 -17.03 -83.88
N VAL A 51 46.87 -16.68 -84.94
CA VAL A 51 45.74 -15.74 -84.85
C VAL A 51 44.58 -16.34 -84.06
N GLU A 52 44.24 -17.60 -84.29
CA GLU A 52 43.20 -18.31 -83.53
C GLU A 52 43.54 -18.40 -82.04
N SER A 53 44.80 -18.68 -81.71
CA SER A 53 45.28 -18.68 -80.32
C SER A 53 45.11 -17.31 -79.66
N ARG A 54 45.51 -16.22 -80.33
CA ARG A 54 45.35 -14.85 -79.80
C ARG A 54 43.89 -14.45 -79.65
N LEU A 55 43.02 -14.87 -80.56
CA LEU A 55 41.58 -14.58 -80.47
C LEU A 55 40.94 -15.26 -79.26
N ASN A 56 41.31 -16.52 -78.98
CA ASN A 56 40.79 -17.24 -77.82
C ASN A 56 41.19 -16.58 -76.50
N VAL A 57 42.45 -16.14 -76.38
CA VAL A 57 42.93 -15.40 -75.19
C VAL A 57 42.13 -14.10 -74.98
N ALA A 58 41.87 -13.35 -76.05
CA ALA A 58 41.09 -12.12 -75.96
C ALA A 58 39.62 -12.36 -75.58
N LEU A 59 39.03 -13.48 -76.02
CA LEU A 59 37.66 -13.84 -75.65
C LEU A 59 37.55 -14.24 -74.16
N ASP A 60 38.52 -14.98 -73.64
CA ASP A 60 38.57 -15.35 -72.23
C ASP A 60 38.75 -14.12 -71.33
N GLU A 61 39.61 -13.18 -71.72
CA GLU A 61 39.80 -11.92 -71.00
C GLU A 61 38.54 -11.06 -71.00
N ALA A 62 37.81 -11.01 -72.12
CA ALA A 62 36.54 -10.28 -72.22
C ALA A 62 35.43 -10.92 -71.37
N ALA A 63 35.42 -12.25 -71.24
CA ALA A 63 34.47 -12.97 -70.39
C ALA A 63 34.76 -12.71 -68.90
N PHE A 64 36.03 -12.71 -68.50
CA PHE A 64 36.45 -12.40 -67.14
C PHE A 64 36.06 -10.96 -66.72
N LEU A 65 36.29 -9.97 -67.59
CA LEU A 65 35.92 -8.58 -67.31
C LEU A 65 34.40 -8.40 -67.16
N ARG A 66 33.58 -9.09 -67.97
CA ARG A 66 32.11 -9.08 -67.83
C ARG A 66 31.66 -9.65 -66.49
N ALA A 67 32.26 -10.75 -66.03
CA ALA A 67 31.94 -11.34 -64.74
C ALA A 67 32.31 -10.40 -63.57
N LYS A 68 33.41 -9.66 -63.68
CA LYS A 68 33.86 -8.70 -62.65
C LYS A 68 32.92 -7.50 -62.52
N VAL A 69 32.42 -6.95 -63.63
CA VAL A 69 31.50 -5.80 -63.62
C VAL A 69 30.14 -6.16 -62.99
N SER A 70 29.61 -7.35 -63.27
CA SER A 70 28.36 -7.82 -62.65
C SER A 70 28.46 -7.97 -61.13
N ASN A 71 29.62 -8.40 -60.61
CA ASN A 71 29.84 -8.52 -59.17
C ASN A 71 29.98 -7.17 -58.45
N MET A 72 30.45 -6.11 -59.15
CA MET A 72 30.49 -4.76 -58.57
C MET A 72 29.11 -4.09 -58.53
N ALA A 73 28.27 -4.31 -59.55
CA ALA A 73 26.91 -3.76 -59.54
C ALA A 73 26.09 -4.28 -58.35
N PHE A 74 26.25 -5.56 -58.00
CA PHE A 74 25.57 -6.19 -56.87
C PHE A 74 26.06 -5.69 -55.50
N SER A 75 27.30 -5.22 -55.38
CA SER A 75 27.83 -4.68 -54.13
C SER A 75 27.35 -3.25 -53.85
N GLN A 76 27.13 -2.46 -54.92
CA GLN A 76 26.63 -1.09 -54.84
C GLN A 76 25.16 -1.03 -54.42
N GLU A 77 24.31 -1.89 -54.99
CA GLU A 77 22.88 -1.98 -54.63
C GLU A 77 22.70 -2.37 -53.15
N ARG A 78 23.58 -3.25 -52.65
CA ARG A 78 23.57 -3.70 -51.26
C ARG A 78 24.08 -2.64 -50.26
N LEU A 79 24.95 -1.73 -50.71
CA LEU A 79 25.39 -0.58 -49.90
C LEU A 79 24.30 0.49 -49.82
N GLN A 80 23.58 0.72 -50.92
CA GLN A 80 22.45 1.65 -50.95
C GLN A 80 21.33 1.20 -49.99
N GLN A 81 21.00 -0.09 -49.99
CA GLN A 81 20.00 -0.67 -49.09
C GLN A 81 20.38 -0.51 -47.61
N LYS A 82 21.66 -0.69 -47.24
CA LYS A 82 22.12 -0.50 -45.86
C LYS A 82 22.08 0.96 -45.40
N LEU A 83 22.21 1.91 -46.32
CA LEU A 83 22.11 3.34 -46.01
C LEU A 83 20.66 3.72 -45.65
N ASP A 84 19.68 3.18 -46.40
CA ASP A 84 18.25 3.42 -46.15
C ASP A 84 17.77 2.73 -44.85
N GLU A 85 18.31 1.55 -44.54
CA GLU A 85 18.08 0.87 -43.25
C GLU A 85 18.69 1.64 -42.07
N SER A 86 19.84 2.29 -42.27
CA SER A 86 20.45 3.15 -41.25
C SER A 86 19.64 4.43 -41.00
N ALA A 87 19.09 5.05 -42.05
CA ALA A 87 18.27 6.26 -41.94
C ALA A 87 16.96 5.98 -41.18
N THR A 88 16.31 4.86 -41.46
CA THR A 88 15.10 4.43 -40.73
C THR A 88 15.41 4.07 -39.26
N CYS A 89 16.57 3.49 -38.97
CA CYS A 89 17.00 3.21 -37.59
C CYS A 89 17.21 4.49 -36.76
N ALA A 90 17.83 5.52 -37.35
CA ALA A 90 18.01 6.81 -36.70
C ALA A 90 16.67 7.47 -36.34
N ASP A 91 15.68 7.37 -37.23
CA ASP A 91 14.34 7.93 -37.01
C ASP A 91 13.58 7.21 -35.89
N VAL A 92 13.75 5.89 -35.77
CA VAL A 92 13.25 5.09 -34.65
C VAL A 92 13.89 5.53 -33.34
N ILE A 93 15.22 5.71 -33.28
CA ILE A 93 15.92 6.16 -32.07
C ILE A 93 15.39 7.52 -31.58
N VAL A 94 15.16 8.46 -32.50
CA VAL A 94 14.61 9.78 -32.15
C VAL A 94 13.19 9.67 -31.58
N ARG A 95 12.33 8.82 -32.17
CA ARG A 95 10.97 8.57 -31.64
C ARG A 95 11.01 7.90 -30.27
N THR A 96 11.84 6.87 -30.09
CA THR A 96 11.99 6.17 -28.81
C THR A 96 12.50 7.12 -27.72
N ARG A 97 13.48 7.97 -28.05
CA ARG A 97 13.99 8.98 -27.13
C ARG A 97 12.89 9.97 -26.73
N ARG A 98 12.06 10.43 -27.67
CA ARG A 98 10.93 11.33 -27.38
C ARG A 98 9.88 10.69 -26.47
N VAL A 99 9.56 9.41 -26.68
CA VAL A 99 8.65 8.64 -25.82
C VAL A 99 9.23 8.47 -24.41
N ALA A 100 10.51 8.13 -24.30
CA ALA A 100 11.21 8.03 -23.01
C ALA A 100 11.16 9.36 -22.25
N THR A 101 11.41 10.50 -22.90
CA THR A 101 11.32 11.82 -22.24
C THR A 101 9.90 12.13 -21.76
N MET A 102 8.88 11.76 -22.55
CA MET A 102 7.47 11.92 -22.10
C MET A 102 7.18 11.05 -20.88
N LEU A 103 7.60 9.79 -20.88
CA LEU A 103 7.38 8.86 -19.77
C LEU A 103 8.05 9.37 -18.49
N VAL A 104 9.31 9.81 -18.56
CA VAL A 104 10.00 10.42 -17.42
C VAL A 104 9.24 11.64 -16.90
N SER A 105 8.71 12.50 -17.78
CA SER A 105 7.91 13.65 -17.36
C SER A 105 6.58 13.25 -16.70
N TYR A 106 5.96 12.17 -17.17
CA TYR A 106 4.72 11.62 -16.64
C TYR A 106 4.94 11.02 -15.25
N PHE A 107 5.96 10.18 -15.08
CA PHE A 107 6.30 9.58 -13.80
C PHE A 107 6.70 10.65 -12.77
N ARG A 108 7.45 11.68 -13.19
CA ARG A 108 7.78 12.79 -12.29
C ARG A 108 6.54 13.56 -11.81
N LYS A 109 5.58 13.84 -12.71
CA LYS A 109 4.30 14.47 -12.32
C LYS A 109 3.47 13.58 -11.40
N ARG A 110 3.48 12.26 -11.63
CA ARG A 110 2.79 11.28 -10.80
C ARG A 110 3.40 11.19 -9.40
N ALA A 111 4.73 11.22 -9.29
CA ALA A 111 5.45 11.23 -8.01
C ALA A 111 5.08 12.48 -7.18
N VAL A 112 5.12 13.68 -7.77
CA VAL A 112 4.71 14.92 -7.09
C VAL A 112 3.25 14.87 -6.62
N LYS A 113 2.36 14.27 -7.41
CA LYS A 113 0.95 14.10 -7.02
C LYS A 113 0.79 13.11 -5.86
N LEU A 114 1.58 12.03 -5.83
CA LEU A 114 1.60 11.06 -4.73
C LEU A 114 2.10 11.70 -3.44
N GLU A 115 3.19 12.49 -3.50
CA GLU A 115 3.70 13.25 -2.36
C GLU A 115 2.65 14.23 -1.82
N ALA A 116 1.96 14.97 -2.69
CA ALA A 116 0.89 15.88 -2.29
C ALA A 116 -0.29 15.15 -1.61
N MET A 117 -0.72 14.00 -2.14
CA MET A 117 -1.76 13.19 -1.51
C MET A 117 -1.31 12.62 -0.17
N GLN A 118 -0.04 12.26 -0.02
CA GLN A 118 0.52 11.78 1.24
C GLN A 118 0.59 12.89 2.29
N GLU A 119 1.02 14.10 1.92
CA GLU A 119 0.97 15.27 2.81
C GLU A 119 -0.47 15.60 3.24
N GLU A 120 -1.43 15.53 2.32
CA GLU A 120 -2.84 15.79 2.63
C GLU A 120 -3.42 14.72 3.55
N SER A 121 -3.11 13.44 3.33
CA SER A 121 -3.48 12.35 4.23
C SER A 121 -2.87 12.52 5.63
N GLN A 122 -1.61 12.96 5.72
CA GLN A 122 -0.97 13.25 7.01
C GLN A 122 -1.63 14.44 7.72
N ARG A 123 -2.03 15.49 6.99
CA ARG A 123 -2.78 16.61 7.57
C ARG A 123 -4.15 16.16 8.09
N GLN A 124 -4.88 15.37 7.34
CA GLN A 124 -6.17 14.81 7.78
C GLN A 124 -6.01 13.90 9.01
N LEU A 125 -4.95 13.10 9.07
CA LEU A 125 -4.64 12.29 10.25
C LEU A 125 -4.32 13.17 11.47
N ALA A 126 -3.55 14.26 11.30
CA ALA A 126 -3.26 15.18 12.38
C ALA A 126 -4.52 15.92 12.88
N GLU A 127 -5.39 16.34 11.96
CA GLU A 127 -6.68 17.00 12.28
C GLU A 127 -7.61 16.03 13.03
N THR A 128 -7.76 14.80 12.57
CA THR A 128 -8.59 13.79 13.25
C THR A 128 -8.05 13.40 14.64
N LEU A 129 -6.72 13.36 14.82
CA LEU A 129 -6.12 13.14 16.14
C LEU A 129 -6.36 14.33 17.07
N TYR A 130 -6.30 15.55 16.56
CA TYR A 130 -6.63 16.76 17.31
C TYR A 130 -8.10 16.76 17.73
N ASP A 131 -9.03 16.49 16.82
CA ASP A 131 -10.46 16.40 17.11
C ASP A 131 -10.76 15.33 18.15
N LYS A 132 -10.13 14.15 18.04
CA LYS A 132 -10.25 13.09 19.04
C LYS A 132 -9.80 13.55 20.43
N GLN A 133 -8.71 14.33 20.50
CA GLN A 133 -8.21 14.87 21.76
C GLN A 133 -9.17 15.91 22.34
N VAL A 134 -9.74 16.79 21.51
CA VAL A 134 -10.76 17.77 21.92
C VAL A 134 -12.00 17.07 22.46
N ILE A 135 -12.54 16.08 21.74
CA ILE A 135 -13.71 15.28 22.17
C ILE A 135 -13.42 14.57 23.50
N GLN A 136 -12.21 14.03 23.68
CA GLN A 136 -11.81 13.38 24.93
C GLN A 136 -11.80 14.37 26.10
N ILE A 137 -11.26 15.59 25.90
CA ILE A 137 -11.26 16.65 26.91
C ILE A 137 -12.69 17.06 27.27
N GLU A 138 -13.58 17.23 26.28
CA GLU A 138 -14.99 17.57 26.51
C GLU A 138 -15.76 16.46 27.25
N LEU A 139 -15.47 15.20 26.92
CA LEU A 139 -16.04 14.05 27.61
C LEU A 139 -15.61 14.02 29.08
N ASP A 140 -14.33 14.22 29.36
CA ASP A 140 -13.80 14.22 30.71
C ASP A 140 -14.31 15.43 31.52
N ALA A 141 -14.43 16.60 30.90
CA ALA A 141 -15.07 17.76 31.51
C ALA A 141 -16.56 17.52 31.83
N SER A 142 -17.28 16.80 30.96
CA SER A 142 -18.68 16.46 31.18
C SER A 142 -18.86 15.41 32.28
N ARG A 143 -17.96 14.43 32.36
CA ARG A 143 -17.89 13.47 33.48
C ARG A 143 -17.63 14.17 34.80
N ALA A 144 -16.68 15.11 34.84
CA ALA A 144 -16.39 15.90 36.03
C ALA A 144 -17.63 16.71 36.48
N ARG A 145 -18.30 17.40 35.56
CA ARG A 145 -19.54 18.15 35.86
C ARG A 145 -20.64 17.25 36.44
N HIS A 146 -20.83 16.06 35.86
CA HIS A 146 -21.81 15.10 36.36
C HIS A 146 -21.48 14.61 37.77
N ILE A 147 -20.20 14.33 38.06
CA ILE A 147 -19.76 13.94 39.41
C ILE A 147 -20.04 15.07 40.41
N PHE A 148 -19.71 16.32 40.07
CA PHE A 148 -20.00 17.47 40.93
C PHE A 148 -21.50 17.63 41.20
N GLN A 149 -22.34 17.48 40.17
CA GLN A 149 -23.80 17.57 40.32
C GLN A 149 -24.34 16.46 41.23
N MET A 150 -23.85 15.23 41.08
CA MET A 150 -24.23 14.10 41.93
C MET A 150 -23.83 14.33 43.39
N GLN A 151 -22.63 14.84 43.64
CA GLN A 151 -22.16 15.17 44.99
C GLN A 151 -22.99 16.29 45.63
N ALA A 152 -23.35 17.33 44.87
CA ALA A 152 -24.22 18.40 45.36
C ALA A 152 -25.61 17.87 45.75
N LEU A 153 -26.23 17.05 44.89
CA LEU A 153 -27.53 16.43 45.20
C LEU A 153 -27.46 15.47 46.40
N GLU A 154 -26.34 14.78 46.61
CA GLU A 154 -26.14 13.96 47.81
C GLU A 154 -25.99 14.81 49.08
N LEU A 155 -25.32 15.96 48.99
CA LEU A 155 -25.21 16.91 50.09
C LEU A 155 -26.59 17.45 50.46
N ASP A 156 -27.35 17.96 49.48
CA ASP A 156 -28.72 18.47 49.68
C ASP A 156 -29.63 17.41 50.32
N ARG A 157 -29.51 16.15 49.88
CA ARG A 157 -30.26 15.04 50.49
C ARG A 157 -29.87 14.78 51.94
N LYS A 158 -28.58 14.90 52.29
CA LYS A 158 -28.12 14.74 53.68
C LYS A 158 -28.62 15.90 54.55
N GLU A 159 -28.53 17.12 54.06
CA GLU A 159 -29.01 18.32 54.75
C GLU A 159 -30.52 18.24 54.99
N ALA A 160 -31.32 17.93 53.96
CA ALA A 160 -32.76 17.77 54.09
C ALA A 160 -33.15 16.67 55.09
N ARG A 161 -32.41 15.55 55.13
CA ARG A 161 -32.63 14.49 56.14
C ARG A 161 -32.30 14.96 57.55
N SER A 162 -31.23 15.74 57.71
CA SER A 162 -30.83 16.28 59.02
C SER A 162 -31.83 17.32 59.54
N ALA A 163 -32.29 18.21 58.68
CA ALA A 163 -33.31 19.21 59.01
C ALA A 163 -34.63 18.54 59.43
N ARG A 164 -35.12 17.57 58.65
CA ARG A 164 -36.32 16.79 59.01
C ARG A 164 -36.15 16.07 60.33
N LYS A 165 -34.98 15.50 60.61
CA LYS A 165 -34.71 14.84 61.89
C LYS A 165 -34.79 15.84 63.06
N SER A 166 -34.17 17.01 62.92
CA SER A 166 -34.25 18.06 63.96
C SER A 166 -35.67 18.54 64.18
N GLU A 167 -36.47 18.72 63.13
CA GLU A 167 -37.89 19.08 63.25
C GLU A 167 -38.68 18.00 63.99
N THR A 168 -38.49 16.72 63.64
CA THR A 168 -39.14 15.62 64.36
C THR A 168 -38.74 15.56 65.83
N ASP A 169 -37.47 15.83 66.16
CA ASP A 169 -36.99 15.84 67.55
C ASP A 169 -37.61 17.02 68.33
N THR A 170 -37.72 18.20 67.72
CA THR A 170 -38.42 19.35 68.33
C THR A 170 -39.91 19.10 68.52
N PHE A 171 -40.57 18.45 67.55
CA PHE A 171 -41.97 18.10 67.68
C PHE A 171 -42.19 17.08 68.79
N ASN A 172 -41.39 16.01 68.84
CA ASN A 172 -41.48 14.99 69.89
C ASN A 172 -41.27 15.57 71.29
N THR A 173 -40.34 16.51 71.46
CA THR A 173 -40.12 17.19 72.75
C THR A 173 -41.33 18.04 73.15
N THR A 174 -41.94 18.79 72.23
CA THR A 174 -43.17 19.55 72.52
C THR A 174 -44.35 18.64 72.87
N VAL A 175 -44.50 17.50 72.18
CA VAL A 175 -45.54 16.51 72.49
C VAL A 175 -45.33 15.92 73.88
N ALA A 176 -44.09 15.59 74.26
CA ALA A 176 -43.78 15.08 75.59
C ALA A 176 -44.13 16.10 76.70
N GLN A 177 -43.78 17.38 76.51
CA GLN A 177 -44.11 18.45 77.47
C GLN A 177 -45.62 18.65 77.64
N LEU A 178 -46.39 18.57 76.54
CA LEU A 178 -47.85 18.66 76.59
C LEU A 178 -48.47 17.44 77.30
N GLN A 179 -47.93 16.24 77.07
CA GLN A 179 -48.39 15.03 77.76
C GLN A 179 -48.11 15.09 79.26
N GLU A 180 -46.95 15.60 79.67
CA GLU A 180 -46.60 15.82 81.07
C GLU A 180 -47.57 16.80 81.74
N SER A 181 -47.77 17.98 81.14
CA SER A 181 -48.70 19.01 81.64
C SER A 181 -50.14 18.50 81.77
N LEU A 182 -50.58 17.65 80.82
CA LEU A 182 -51.90 17.02 80.85
C LEU A 182 -52.02 15.96 81.95
N SER A 183 -50.93 15.26 82.28
CA SER A 183 -50.91 14.31 83.39
C SER A 183 -50.96 15.01 84.75
N GLU A 184 -50.28 16.15 84.89
CA GLU A 184 -50.31 16.98 86.10
C GLU A 184 -51.71 17.54 86.36
N THR A 185 -52.32 18.16 85.34
CA THR A 185 -53.69 18.70 85.45
C THR A 185 -54.73 17.60 85.77
N ARG A 186 -54.59 16.39 85.22
CA ARG A 186 -55.44 15.25 85.60
C ARG A 186 -55.24 14.81 87.05
N ALA A 187 -54.01 14.82 87.55
CA ALA A 187 -53.73 14.51 88.95
C ALA A 187 -54.34 15.55 89.90
N GLU A 188 -54.25 16.83 89.53
CA GLU A 188 -54.90 17.93 90.25
C GLU A 188 -56.43 17.79 90.24
N GLU A 189 -57.04 17.47 89.10
CA GLU A 189 -58.48 17.21 88.98
C GLU A 189 -58.94 16.08 89.91
N VAL A 190 -58.21 14.96 89.94
CA VAL A 190 -58.51 13.84 90.84
C VAL A 190 -58.37 14.25 92.30
N SER A 191 -57.36 15.05 92.65
CA SER A 191 -57.18 15.57 94.00
C SER A 191 -58.34 16.51 94.41
N ALA A 192 -58.77 17.40 93.51
CA ALA A 192 -59.88 18.32 93.72
C ALA A 192 -61.20 17.57 93.92
N LYS A 193 -61.48 16.53 93.12
CA LYS A 193 -62.66 15.66 93.29
C LYS A 193 -62.66 14.92 94.63
N ARG A 194 -61.49 14.49 95.13
CA ARG A 194 -61.38 13.89 96.48
C ARG A 194 -61.69 14.90 97.58
N TYR A 195 -61.17 16.14 97.47
CA TYR A 195 -61.49 17.20 98.42
C TYR A 195 -62.98 17.58 98.39
N GLU A 196 -63.58 17.64 97.20
CA GLU A 196 -65.03 17.88 97.05
C GLU A 196 -65.86 16.79 97.73
N TYR A 197 -65.49 15.52 97.58
CA TYR A 197 -66.15 14.40 98.26
C TYR A 197 -66.04 14.51 99.78
N LEU A 198 -64.83 14.74 100.31
CA LEU A 198 -64.59 14.93 101.75
C LEU A 198 -65.40 16.10 102.33
N LEU A 199 -65.49 17.21 101.60
CA LEU A 199 -66.28 18.37 102.00
C LEU A 199 -67.78 18.09 101.98
N ARG A 200 -68.29 17.34 100.98
CA ARG A 200 -69.69 16.88 100.97
C ARG A 200 -70.00 15.96 102.14
N GLU A 201 -69.09 15.07 102.49
CA GLU A 201 -69.23 14.18 103.64
C GLU A 201 -69.27 14.98 104.94
N GLN A 202 -68.27 15.85 105.18
CA GLN A 202 -68.26 16.76 106.34
C GLN A 202 -69.52 17.62 106.42
N LYS A 203 -70.02 18.11 105.28
CA LYS A 203 -71.28 18.84 105.21
C LYS A 203 -72.45 18.00 105.69
N MET A 204 -72.59 16.75 105.23
CA MET A 204 -73.67 15.87 105.69
C MET A 204 -73.55 15.54 107.18
N THR A 205 -72.34 15.34 107.69
CA THR A 205 -72.10 15.09 109.13
C THR A 205 -72.51 16.31 109.96
N LEU A 206 -72.08 17.51 109.57
CA LEU A 206 -72.46 18.77 110.24
C LEU A 206 -73.96 19.04 110.12
N GLU A 207 -74.59 18.80 108.96
CA GLU A 207 -76.04 18.91 108.80
C GLU A 207 -76.80 17.92 109.70
N SER A 208 -76.25 16.71 109.92
CA SER A 208 -76.79 15.72 110.85
C SER A 208 -76.60 16.11 112.31
N GLU A 209 -75.44 16.66 112.69
CA GLU A 209 -75.15 17.18 114.03
C GLU A 209 -76.00 18.41 114.34
N ILE A 210 -76.15 19.34 113.40
CA ILE A 210 -77.07 20.49 113.49
C ILE A 210 -78.52 20.02 113.62
N SER A 211 -78.91 18.94 112.93
CA SER A 211 -80.24 18.33 113.08
C SER A 211 -80.43 17.65 114.44
N SER A 212 -79.35 17.17 115.06
CA SER A 212 -79.31 16.60 116.42
C SER A 212 -79.28 17.68 117.51
N ILE A 213 -78.65 18.84 117.28
CA ILE A 213 -78.59 20.00 118.18
C ILE A 213 -79.85 20.86 117.95
N LYS A 214 -81.02 20.24 118.06
CA LYS A 214 -82.32 20.91 117.98
C LYS A 214 -82.88 21.23 119.36
N GLU A 215 -82.03 21.66 120.28
CA GLU A 215 -82.43 22.32 121.52
C GLU A 215 -81.24 23.17 122.04
N ASN A 216 -81.32 24.50 121.85
CA ASN A 216 -80.39 25.58 122.24
C ASN A 216 -79.12 25.88 121.39
N SER A 217 -79.25 26.66 120.30
CA SER A 217 -78.41 27.85 119.99
C SER A 217 -78.62 28.34 118.54
N ARG A 218 -79.51 29.34 118.33
CA ARG A 218 -79.85 29.89 116.99
C ARG A 218 -78.80 30.83 116.39
N MET A 219 -77.81 31.28 117.16
CA MET A 219 -76.79 32.24 116.70
C MET A 219 -75.56 31.55 116.11
N GLU A 220 -75.10 30.47 116.74
CA GLU A 220 -73.97 29.68 116.24
C GLU A 220 -74.34 28.90 114.97
N GLN A 221 -75.60 28.44 114.89
CA GLN A 221 -76.20 27.82 113.71
C GLN A 221 -76.15 28.71 112.46
N ARG A 222 -76.38 30.02 112.60
CA ARG A 222 -76.31 30.95 111.46
C ARG A 222 -74.88 31.16 110.99
N ARG A 223 -73.94 31.37 111.93
CA ARG A 223 -72.54 31.61 111.58
C ARG A 223 -71.89 30.39 110.87
N LEU A 224 -72.10 29.18 111.40
CA LEU A 224 -71.60 27.95 110.76
C LEU A 224 -72.25 27.71 109.39
N SER A 225 -73.55 27.97 109.25
CA SER A 225 -74.24 27.86 107.96
C SER A 225 -73.72 28.86 106.93
N GLU A 226 -73.36 30.08 107.35
CA GLU A 226 -72.77 31.11 106.47
C GLU A 226 -71.34 30.78 106.07
N GLU A 227 -70.49 30.32 107.00
CA GLU A 227 -69.12 29.88 106.69
C GLU A 227 -69.13 28.65 105.75
N MET A 228 -70.05 27.71 105.94
CA MET A 228 -70.25 26.57 105.03
C MET A 228 -70.75 27.00 103.65
N MET A 229 -71.70 27.93 103.58
CA MET A 229 -72.18 28.46 102.29
C MET A 229 -71.05 29.17 101.54
N LYS A 230 -70.18 29.90 102.25
CA LYS A 230 -69.02 30.59 101.64
C LYS A 230 -67.98 29.59 101.14
N LEU A 231 -67.62 28.58 101.94
CA LEU A 231 -66.71 27.50 101.52
C LEU A 231 -67.29 26.68 100.35
N GLN A 232 -68.58 26.40 100.37
CA GLN A 232 -69.27 25.73 99.27
C GLN A 232 -69.21 26.58 98.00
N HIS A 233 -69.43 27.90 98.11
CA HIS A 233 -69.36 28.81 96.96
C HIS A 233 -67.93 28.87 96.39
N ASP A 234 -66.92 29.10 97.22
CA ASP A 234 -65.52 29.17 96.79
C ASP A 234 -65.05 27.86 96.13
N LEU A 235 -65.48 26.71 96.66
CA LEU A 235 -65.18 25.40 96.06
C LEU A 235 -65.90 25.22 94.72
N THR A 236 -67.17 25.63 94.63
CA THR A 236 -67.96 25.54 93.39
C THR A 236 -67.31 26.40 92.30
N THR A 237 -66.89 27.63 92.63
CA THR A 237 -66.18 28.51 91.68
C THR A 237 -64.84 27.92 91.24
N ARG A 238 -64.06 27.30 92.14
CA ARG A 238 -62.81 26.61 91.77
C ARG A 238 -63.04 25.38 90.92
N LEU A 239 -64.10 24.61 91.20
CA LEU A 239 -64.48 23.45 90.41
C LEU A 239 -64.94 23.87 89.01
N GLU A 240 -65.74 24.93 88.91
CA GLU A 240 -66.18 25.51 87.63
C GLU A 240 -64.98 26.02 86.81
N ALA A 241 -64.02 26.69 87.44
CA ALA A 241 -62.78 27.10 86.78
C ALA A 241 -61.97 25.90 86.29
N ALA A 242 -61.81 24.86 87.12
CA ALA A 242 -61.11 23.64 86.74
C ALA A 242 -61.82 22.87 85.61
N ILE A 243 -63.16 22.81 85.62
CA ILE A 243 -63.96 22.22 84.53
C ILE A 243 -63.79 23.03 83.25
N HIS A 244 -63.79 24.36 83.35
CA HIS A 244 -63.60 25.23 82.19
C HIS A 244 -62.18 25.09 81.61
N ASP A 245 -61.16 25.01 82.46
CA ASP A 245 -59.77 24.79 82.05
C ASP A 245 -59.58 23.39 81.45
N ALA A 246 -60.14 22.34 82.08
CA ALA A 246 -60.14 20.98 81.54
C ALA A 246 -60.84 20.91 80.18
N SER A 247 -61.98 21.60 80.02
CA SER A 247 -62.70 21.70 78.75
C SER A 247 -61.89 22.46 77.68
N ASN A 248 -61.17 23.52 78.07
CA ASN A 248 -60.28 24.26 77.18
C ASN A 248 -59.08 23.40 76.73
N TYR A 249 -58.48 22.63 77.64
CA TYR A 249 -57.41 21.68 77.30
C TYR A 249 -57.92 20.52 76.45
N GLU A 250 -59.14 20.02 76.69
CA GLU A 250 -59.77 19.00 75.84
C GLU A 250 -60.04 19.55 74.43
N SER A 251 -60.50 20.80 74.32
CA SER A 251 -60.67 21.48 73.03
C SER A 251 -59.35 21.63 72.29
N LYS A 252 -58.28 22.07 72.97
CA LYS A 252 -56.94 22.18 72.38
C LYS A 252 -56.35 20.82 72.01
N ALA A 253 -56.62 19.78 72.79
CA ALA A 253 -56.20 18.41 72.46
C ALA A 253 -56.95 17.89 71.23
N LYS A 254 -58.25 18.14 71.10
CA LYS A 254 -59.04 17.82 69.90
C LYS A 254 -58.51 18.56 68.67
N GLU A 255 -58.25 19.86 68.79
CA GLU A 255 -57.65 20.66 67.71
C GLU A 255 -56.26 20.13 67.31
N ALA A 256 -55.42 19.74 68.28
CA ALA A 256 -54.12 19.13 68.01
C ALA A 256 -54.25 17.77 67.30
N THR A 257 -55.24 16.94 67.68
CA THR A 257 -55.51 15.67 66.99
C THR A 257 -56.04 15.89 65.57
N GLU A 258 -56.94 16.85 65.37
CA GLU A 258 -57.45 17.19 64.03
C GLU A 258 -56.34 17.75 63.13
N ARG A 259 -55.45 18.58 63.69
CA ARG A 259 -54.27 19.09 62.98
C ARG A 259 -53.27 17.98 62.65
N SER A 260 -53.06 17.02 63.56
CA SER A 260 -52.25 15.83 63.31
C SER A 260 -52.85 14.97 62.19
N ASP A 261 -54.16 14.73 62.20
CA ASP A 261 -54.86 13.98 61.16
C ASP A 261 -54.77 14.68 59.80
N LEU A 262 -54.83 16.01 59.76
CA LEU A 262 -54.65 16.79 58.55
C LEU A 262 -53.22 16.67 57.99
N LEU A 263 -52.20 16.72 58.85
CA LEU A 263 -50.80 16.52 58.46
C LEU A 263 -50.54 15.10 57.97
N LEU A 264 -51.14 14.09 58.61
CA LEU A 264 -51.06 12.69 58.16
C LEU A 264 -51.68 12.52 56.77
N ARG A 265 -52.84 13.14 56.52
CA ARG A 265 -53.45 13.15 55.17
C ARG A 265 -52.57 13.86 54.14
N GLN A 266 -51.93 14.98 54.49
CA GLN A 266 -51.00 15.66 53.61
C GLN A 266 -49.78 14.80 53.28
N LEU A 267 -49.17 14.15 54.29
CA LEU A 267 -48.06 13.22 54.09
C LEU A 267 -48.46 12.04 53.18
N ASP A 268 -49.67 11.51 53.34
CA ASP A 268 -50.18 10.45 52.48
C ASP A 268 -50.40 10.93 51.04
N CYS A 269 -50.88 12.16 50.84
CA CYS A 269 -50.99 12.77 49.51
C CYS A 269 -49.62 12.96 48.87
N GLU A 270 -48.67 13.58 49.57
CA GLU A 270 -47.29 13.77 49.07
C GLU A 270 -46.61 12.43 48.78
N ARG A 271 -46.84 11.39 49.60
CA ARG A 271 -46.28 10.06 49.38
C ARG A 271 -46.86 9.40 48.12
N ARG A 272 -48.15 9.59 47.84
CA ARG A 272 -48.77 9.11 46.59
C ARG A 272 -48.25 9.89 45.39
N GLU A 273 -48.17 11.21 45.47
CA GLU A 273 -47.64 12.05 44.39
C GLU A 273 -46.16 11.75 44.09
N SER A 274 -45.34 11.60 45.13
CA SER A 274 -43.93 11.23 44.99
C SER A 274 -43.77 9.82 44.41
N SER A 275 -44.63 8.87 44.80
CA SER A 275 -44.68 7.52 44.21
C SER A 275 -45.07 7.54 42.73
N ILE A 276 -46.05 8.37 42.35
CA ILE A 276 -46.47 8.55 40.95
C ILE A 276 -45.34 9.21 40.13
N ALA A 277 -44.68 10.24 40.67
CA ALA A 277 -43.54 10.89 40.02
C ALA A 277 -42.35 9.94 39.82
N LEU A 278 -42.03 9.11 40.83
CA LEU A 278 -40.99 8.09 40.72
C LEU A 278 -41.34 7.01 39.70
N ARG A 279 -42.61 6.61 39.59
CA ARG A 279 -43.07 5.68 38.54
C ARG A 279 -42.91 6.29 37.15
N HIS A 280 -43.35 7.53 36.93
CA HIS A 280 -43.16 8.20 35.64
C HIS A 280 -41.68 8.38 35.29
N GLN A 281 -40.82 8.64 36.27
CA GLN A 281 -39.37 8.70 36.06
C GLN A 281 -38.79 7.32 35.73
N ALA A 282 -39.23 6.25 36.39
CA ALA A 282 -38.83 4.88 36.10
C ALA A 282 -39.28 4.46 34.69
N ASP A 283 -40.53 4.74 34.30
CA ASP A 283 -41.07 4.44 32.98
C ASP A 283 -40.32 5.22 31.88
N ALA A 284 -40.03 6.50 32.11
CA ALA A 284 -39.21 7.30 31.19
C ALA A 284 -37.76 6.77 31.08
N SER A 285 -37.20 6.25 32.18
CA SER A 285 -35.88 5.61 32.16
C SER A 285 -35.90 4.28 31.42
N HIS A 286 -36.93 3.45 31.61
CA HIS A 286 -37.12 2.20 30.88
C HIS A 286 -37.29 2.43 29.37
N GLN A 287 -38.02 3.47 28.98
CA GLN A 287 -38.17 3.83 27.57
C GLN A 287 -36.83 4.26 26.94
N LYS A 288 -35.99 5.00 27.68
CA LYS A 288 -34.63 5.35 27.23
C LYS A 288 -33.72 4.12 27.14
N VAL A 289 -33.81 3.20 28.10
CA VAL A 289 -33.04 1.94 28.07
C VAL A 289 -33.42 1.11 26.86
N ALA A 290 -34.72 0.92 26.59
CA ALA A 290 -35.19 0.21 25.40
C ALA A 290 -34.70 0.87 24.10
N GLN A 291 -34.72 2.20 24.02
CA GLN A 291 -34.19 2.94 22.87
C GLN A 291 -32.68 2.73 22.66
N VAL A 292 -31.91 2.69 23.76
CA VAL A 292 -30.47 2.43 23.71
C VAL A 292 -30.19 0.97 23.34
N GLU A 293 -30.97 0.02 23.83
CA GLU A 293 -30.85 -1.40 23.45
C GLU A 293 -31.16 -1.63 21.97
N ASP A 294 -32.16 -0.93 21.41
CA ASP A 294 -32.44 -0.94 19.97
C ASP A 294 -31.29 -0.34 19.15
N GLN A 295 -30.71 0.77 19.61
CA GLN A 295 -29.54 1.38 18.98
C GLN A 295 -28.31 0.47 19.03
N LEU A 296 -28.04 -0.18 20.17
CA LEU A 296 -26.96 -1.15 20.31
C LEU A 296 -27.17 -2.38 19.43
N SER A 297 -28.41 -2.86 19.32
CA SER A 297 -28.77 -3.97 18.42
C SER A 297 -28.54 -3.58 16.96
N SER A 298 -28.96 -2.38 16.55
CA SER A 298 -28.68 -1.84 15.22
C SER A 298 -27.17 -1.74 14.95
N LEU A 299 -26.40 -1.21 15.91
CA LEU A 299 -24.95 -1.09 15.81
C LEU A 299 -24.25 -2.46 15.71
N ALA A 300 -24.72 -3.45 16.49
CA ALA A 300 -24.20 -4.81 16.44
C ALA A 300 -24.46 -5.48 15.07
N THR A 301 -25.65 -5.28 14.49
CA THR A 301 -25.93 -5.78 13.14
C THR A 301 -25.08 -5.08 12.07
N GLN A 302 -24.81 -3.79 12.23
CA GLN A 302 -23.91 -3.04 11.34
C GLN A 302 -22.47 -3.54 11.47
N HIS A 303 -21.99 -3.76 12.69
CA HIS A 303 -20.66 -4.31 12.95
C HIS A 303 -20.50 -5.70 12.32
N SER A 304 -21.48 -6.59 12.50
CA SER A 304 -21.47 -7.91 11.87
C SER A 304 -21.39 -7.84 10.34
N LYS A 305 -22.14 -6.92 9.71
CA LYS A 305 -22.05 -6.69 8.25
C LYS A 305 -20.69 -6.16 7.80
N THR A 306 -20.10 -5.25 8.57
CA THR A 306 -18.76 -4.74 8.25
C THR A 306 -17.68 -5.81 8.44
N GLU A 307 -17.82 -6.66 9.45
CA GLU A 307 -16.90 -7.76 9.71
C GLU A 307 -16.94 -8.81 8.60
N THR A 308 -18.14 -9.18 8.13
CA THR A 308 -18.28 -10.08 6.97
C THR A 308 -17.67 -9.47 5.70
N ALA A 309 -17.89 -8.17 5.45
CA ALA A 309 -17.30 -7.49 4.30
C ALA A 309 -15.76 -7.42 4.37
N LEU A 310 -15.19 -7.27 5.57
CA LEU A 310 -13.74 -7.31 5.77
C LEU A 310 -13.16 -8.70 5.54
N ILE A 311 -13.86 -9.75 5.96
CA ILE A 311 -13.45 -11.14 5.69
C ILE A 311 -13.47 -11.42 4.18
N GLU A 312 -14.52 -10.98 3.47
CA GLU A 312 -14.60 -11.10 2.00
C GLU A 312 -13.48 -10.33 1.29
N ALA A 313 -13.21 -9.09 1.71
CA ALA A 313 -12.12 -8.28 1.16
C ALA A 313 -10.74 -8.93 1.41
N ARG A 314 -10.53 -9.50 2.60
CA ARG A 314 -9.31 -10.23 2.95
C ARG A 314 -9.12 -11.47 2.08
N ASN A 315 -10.17 -12.24 1.85
CA ASN A 315 -10.12 -13.41 0.98
C ASN A 315 -9.82 -13.02 -0.47
N SER A 316 -10.45 -11.95 -0.97
CA SER A 316 -10.14 -11.41 -2.30
C SER A 316 -8.67 -10.96 -2.41
N LEU A 317 -8.11 -10.35 -1.36
CA LEU A 317 -6.71 -9.94 -1.34
C LEU A 317 -5.78 -11.15 -1.38
N THR A 318 -6.07 -12.22 -0.64
CA THR A 318 -5.27 -13.45 -0.69
C THR A 318 -5.32 -14.12 -2.06
N ASP A 319 -6.46 -14.08 -2.75
CA ASP A 319 -6.58 -14.60 -4.11
C ASP A 319 -5.75 -13.77 -5.11
N VAL A 320 -5.75 -12.45 -4.98
CA VAL A 320 -4.92 -11.56 -5.80
C VAL A 320 -3.43 -11.78 -5.51
N GLN A 321 -3.05 -11.95 -4.24
CA GLN A 321 -1.68 -12.20 -3.83
C GLN A 321 -1.16 -13.52 -4.39
N THR A 322 -1.92 -14.61 -4.22
CA THR A 322 -1.54 -15.93 -4.75
C THR A 322 -1.44 -15.93 -6.27
N HIS A 323 -2.33 -15.24 -6.98
CA HIS A 323 -2.24 -15.07 -8.43
C HIS A 323 -0.99 -14.27 -8.84
N ALA A 324 -0.65 -13.19 -8.12
CA ALA A 324 0.54 -12.39 -8.40
C ALA A 324 1.83 -13.19 -8.14
N GLU A 325 1.88 -13.96 -7.04
CA GLU A 325 2.99 -14.85 -6.72
C GLU A 325 3.19 -15.92 -7.80
N GLN A 326 2.09 -16.52 -8.28
CA GLN A 326 2.09 -17.46 -9.38
C GLN A 326 2.67 -16.85 -10.67
N GLN A 327 2.22 -15.64 -11.04
CA GLN A 327 2.73 -14.93 -12.23
C GLN A 327 4.22 -14.60 -12.13
N ILE A 328 4.67 -14.13 -10.95
CA ILE A 328 6.09 -13.85 -10.70
C ILE A 328 6.93 -15.12 -10.87
N GLU A 329 6.44 -16.25 -10.36
CA GLU A 329 7.14 -17.53 -10.47
C GLU A 329 7.20 -18.03 -11.92
N ASP A 330 6.11 -17.86 -12.69
CA ASP A 330 6.12 -18.17 -14.13
C ASP A 330 7.10 -17.28 -14.91
N PHE A 331 7.18 -15.99 -14.60
CA PHE A 331 8.18 -15.10 -15.18
C PHE A 331 9.60 -15.50 -14.80
N ARG A 332 9.86 -15.92 -13.55
CA ARG A 332 11.19 -16.43 -13.15
C ARG A 332 11.58 -17.67 -13.95
N ARG A 333 10.66 -18.61 -14.16
CA ARG A 333 10.91 -19.80 -14.99
C ARG A 333 11.21 -19.44 -16.43
N GLN A 334 10.47 -18.51 -17.03
CA GLN A 334 10.75 -18.00 -18.38
C GLN A 334 12.10 -17.28 -18.45
N LEU A 335 12.45 -16.50 -17.43
CA LEU A 335 13.73 -15.79 -17.38
C LEU A 335 14.90 -16.78 -17.33
N SER A 336 14.76 -17.83 -16.51
CA SER A 336 15.74 -18.89 -16.37
C SER A 336 15.92 -19.67 -17.67
N SER A 337 14.82 -20.00 -18.37
CA SER A 337 14.92 -20.71 -19.65
C SER A 337 15.59 -19.87 -20.74
N VAL A 338 15.30 -18.57 -20.80
CA VAL A 338 15.95 -17.64 -21.74
C VAL A 338 17.45 -17.50 -21.43
N GLN A 339 17.83 -17.41 -20.15
CA GLN A 339 19.23 -17.35 -19.75
C GLN A 339 19.99 -18.63 -20.12
N GLU A 340 19.36 -19.80 -19.92
CA GLU A 340 19.95 -21.08 -20.28
C GLU A 340 20.10 -21.23 -21.80
N ASN A 341 19.09 -20.84 -22.58
CA ASN A 341 19.17 -20.81 -24.04
C ASN A 341 20.28 -19.88 -24.54
N SER A 342 20.39 -18.67 -23.97
CA SER A 342 21.46 -17.73 -24.32
C SER A 342 22.85 -18.30 -24.02
N ARG A 343 22.99 -19.01 -22.90
CA ARG A 343 24.25 -19.69 -22.55
C ARG A 343 24.58 -20.81 -23.54
N LEU A 344 23.59 -21.59 -23.98
CA LEU A 344 23.78 -22.63 -25.00
C LEU A 344 24.18 -22.03 -26.36
N GLU A 345 23.55 -20.94 -26.77
CA GLU A 345 23.91 -20.20 -27.99
C GLU A 345 25.34 -19.63 -27.92
N GLN A 346 25.76 -19.11 -26.76
CA GLN A 346 27.13 -18.64 -26.56
C GLN A 346 28.14 -19.78 -26.73
N ILE A 347 27.88 -20.95 -26.14
CA ILE A 347 28.74 -22.13 -26.28
C ILE A 347 28.81 -22.59 -27.75
N ASP A 348 27.69 -22.55 -28.48
CA ASP A 348 27.67 -22.89 -29.91
C ASP A 348 28.49 -21.90 -30.74
N LEU A 349 28.37 -20.61 -30.45
CA LEU A 349 29.14 -19.56 -31.11
C LEU A 349 30.64 -19.72 -30.85
N GLU A 350 31.05 -19.95 -29.61
CA GLU A 350 32.45 -20.19 -29.24
C GLU A 350 33.02 -21.41 -29.99
N LYS A 351 32.23 -22.49 -30.14
CA LYS A 351 32.61 -23.65 -30.95
C LYS A 351 32.77 -23.30 -32.43
N ARG A 352 31.86 -22.51 -32.99
CA ARG A 352 31.92 -22.09 -34.41
C ARG A 352 33.12 -21.19 -34.69
N ILE A 353 33.42 -20.27 -33.77
CA ILE A 353 34.62 -19.41 -33.82
C ILE A 353 35.87 -20.30 -33.76
N SER A 354 35.95 -21.20 -32.78
CA SER A 354 37.09 -22.12 -32.64
C SER A 354 37.30 -22.98 -33.88
N SER A 355 36.22 -23.48 -34.49
CA SER A 355 36.25 -24.24 -35.74
C SER A 355 36.77 -23.39 -36.90
N LEU A 356 36.30 -22.14 -37.02
CA LEU A 356 36.79 -21.21 -38.04
C LEU A 356 38.28 -20.90 -37.87
N ILE A 357 38.73 -20.64 -36.64
CA ILE A 357 40.15 -20.43 -36.30
C ILE A 357 40.97 -21.64 -36.73
N ALA A 358 40.52 -22.85 -36.40
CA ALA A 358 41.19 -24.09 -36.79
C ALA A 358 41.30 -24.25 -38.31
N VAL A 359 40.23 -23.95 -39.06
CA VAL A 359 40.25 -23.98 -40.54
C VAL A 359 41.23 -22.96 -41.11
N LEU A 360 41.22 -21.72 -40.61
CA LEU A 360 42.12 -20.66 -41.07
C LEU A 360 43.60 -20.96 -40.77
N CYS A 361 43.87 -21.56 -39.61
CA CYS A 361 45.21 -22.03 -39.25
C CYS A 361 45.63 -23.23 -40.10
N HIS A 362 44.74 -24.19 -40.33
CA HIS A 362 45.01 -25.39 -41.15
C HIS A 362 45.41 -25.05 -42.59
N HIS A 363 44.79 -24.01 -43.17
CA HIS A 363 45.12 -23.56 -44.52
C HIS A 363 46.29 -22.57 -44.57
N GLU A 364 46.98 -22.34 -43.44
CA GLU A 364 48.07 -21.37 -43.31
C GLU A 364 47.68 -19.98 -43.83
N ILE A 365 46.42 -19.58 -43.60
CA ILE A 365 45.89 -18.26 -43.95
C ILE A 365 46.08 -17.31 -42.76
N ALA A 366 46.01 -17.84 -41.54
CA ALA A 366 46.22 -17.09 -40.31
C ALA A 366 46.98 -17.91 -39.25
N THR A 367 47.63 -17.23 -38.32
CA THR A 367 48.17 -17.79 -37.08
C THR A 367 47.39 -17.20 -35.90
N TYR A 368 46.95 -18.04 -34.98
CA TYR A 368 46.22 -17.58 -33.80
C TYR A 368 47.17 -17.39 -32.61
N ASP A 369 47.13 -16.21 -32.01
CA ASP A 369 47.91 -15.85 -30.84
C ASP A 369 47.04 -16.05 -29.58
N SER A 370 47.29 -17.13 -28.83
CA SER A 370 46.51 -17.50 -27.65
C SER A 370 46.65 -16.52 -26.49
N ASP A 371 47.75 -15.77 -26.43
CA ASP A 371 48.01 -14.84 -25.32
C ASP A 371 47.27 -13.51 -25.50
N LEU A 372 47.02 -13.14 -26.77
CA LEU A 372 46.31 -11.92 -27.13
C LEU A 372 44.85 -12.17 -27.56
N ASP A 373 44.48 -13.43 -27.81
CA ASP A 373 43.19 -13.82 -28.39
C ASP A 373 42.92 -13.15 -29.75
N VAL A 374 43.97 -13.06 -30.58
CA VAL A 374 43.92 -12.38 -31.88
C VAL A 374 44.42 -13.30 -32.99
N LEU A 375 43.68 -13.31 -34.11
CA LEU A 375 44.07 -13.95 -35.36
C LEU A 375 45.01 -13.02 -36.16
N LYS A 376 46.26 -13.43 -36.39
CA LYS A 376 47.23 -12.73 -37.24
C LYS A 376 47.25 -13.38 -38.63
N PRO A 377 47.44 -12.63 -39.74
CA PRO A 377 47.60 -13.23 -41.06
C PRO A 377 48.89 -14.07 -41.11
N ALA A 378 48.83 -15.23 -41.75
CA ALA A 378 49.98 -16.11 -41.84
C ALA A 378 51.00 -15.58 -42.87
N PRO A 379 52.31 -15.83 -42.66
CA PRO A 379 53.37 -15.35 -43.55
C PRO A 379 53.20 -15.79 -45.01
N ARG A 380 52.51 -16.91 -45.23
CA ARG A 380 52.26 -17.46 -46.57
C ARG A 380 51.19 -16.69 -47.33
N LEU A 381 50.13 -16.25 -46.66
CA LEU A 381 49.14 -15.33 -47.23
C LEU A 381 49.80 -13.98 -47.56
N VAL A 382 50.66 -13.51 -46.65
CA VAL A 382 51.44 -12.29 -46.84
C VAL A 382 52.35 -12.40 -48.07
N SER A 383 53.07 -13.50 -48.21
CA SER A 383 53.95 -13.75 -49.35
C SER A 383 53.18 -13.89 -50.68
N ILE A 384 52.08 -14.63 -50.72
CA ILE A 384 51.23 -14.74 -51.93
C ILE A 384 50.72 -13.36 -52.36
N TRP A 385 50.34 -12.53 -51.39
CA TRP A 385 49.89 -11.17 -51.64
C TRP A 385 51.00 -10.27 -52.22
N GLU A 386 52.21 -10.37 -51.69
CA GLU A 386 53.39 -9.69 -52.24
C GLU A 386 53.68 -10.14 -53.67
N THR A 387 53.64 -11.45 -53.96
CA THR A 387 53.84 -11.98 -55.31
C THR A 387 52.76 -11.53 -56.30
N ILE A 388 51.50 -11.47 -55.87
CA ILE A 388 50.40 -10.93 -56.71
C ILE A 388 50.66 -9.46 -57.03
N HIS A 389 51.19 -8.71 -56.08
CA HIS A 389 51.57 -7.30 -56.29
C HIS A 389 52.70 -7.11 -57.29
N GLU A 390 53.65 -8.04 -57.34
CA GLU A 390 54.74 -8.04 -58.34
C GLU A 390 54.23 -8.43 -59.75
N LEU A 391 53.22 -9.29 -59.82
CA LEU A 391 52.65 -9.79 -61.07
C LEU A 391 51.65 -8.84 -61.73
N ILE A 392 51.11 -7.85 -61.01
CA ILE A 392 50.28 -6.79 -61.59
C ILE A 392 51.22 -5.69 -62.10
N PRO A 393 51.48 -5.58 -63.41
CA PRO A 393 52.25 -4.46 -63.92
C PRO A 393 51.52 -3.17 -63.55
N VAL A 394 52.26 -2.25 -62.92
CA VAL A 394 51.81 -0.88 -62.70
C VAL A 394 51.80 -0.19 -64.07
N SER A 395 50.85 -0.57 -64.93
CA SER A 395 50.60 0.15 -66.18
C SER A 395 50.07 1.52 -65.79
N GLY A 396 50.78 2.56 -66.25
CA GLY A 396 50.61 3.95 -65.85
C GLY A 396 49.34 4.62 -66.34
N ASP A 397 48.19 3.95 -66.22
CA ASP A 397 46.88 4.54 -66.46
C ASP A 397 46.34 5.13 -65.14
N PRO A 398 46.35 6.47 -64.97
CA PRO A 398 46.01 7.14 -63.72
C PRO A 398 44.55 6.94 -63.29
N ASN A 399 43.67 6.49 -64.19
CA ASN A 399 42.26 6.24 -63.87
C ASN A 399 41.97 4.86 -63.26
N ILE A 400 42.86 3.87 -63.43
CA ILE A 400 42.69 2.53 -62.83
C ILE A 400 43.33 2.47 -61.43
N SER A 401 44.38 3.25 -61.19
CA SER A 401 45.09 3.31 -59.90
C SER A 401 44.25 3.92 -58.76
N ALA A 402 43.18 4.66 -59.07
CA ALA A 402 42.30 5.26 -58.05
C ALA A 402 41.20 4.31 -57.55
N LEU A 403 40.85 3.25 -58.30
CA LEU A 403 39.72 2.38 -57.95
C LEU A 403 40.12 1.15 -57.13
N ILE A 404 41.40 0.78 -57.11
CA ILE A 404 41.89 -0.37 -56.36
C ILE A 404 43.18 0.02 -55.66
N CYS A 405 43.04 0.60 -54.48
CA CYS A 405 44.17 0.95 -53.62
C CYS A 405 44.70 -0.33 -52.94
N PHE A 406 45.44 -1.16 -53.67
CA PHE A 406 46.17 -2.26 -53.06
C PHE A 406 47.50 -1.74 -52.49
N PRO A 407 47.78 -1.95 -51.19
CA PRO A 407 49.02 -1.47 -50.58
C PRO A 407 50.22 -2.27 -51.10
N LYS A 408 51.19 -1.56 -51.69
CA LYS A 408 52.40 -2.09 -52.34
C LYS A 408 53.28 -3.00 -51.47
N PHE A 409 53.14 -2.95 -50.16
CA PHE A 409 53.76 -3.88 -49.22
C PHE A 409 52.77 -4.15 -48.08
N LEU A 410 52.71 -5.39 -47.61
CA LEU A 410 52.13 -5.73 -46.31
C LEU A 410 53.15 -5.38 -45.21
N THR A 411 53.62 -4.14 -45.20
CA THR A 411 54.44 -3.64 -44.10
C THR A 411 53.59 -3.54 -42.83
N GLU A 412 54.25 -3.62 -41.67
CA GLU A 412 53.75 -3.55 -40.29
C GLU A 412 52.74 -2.44 -39.97
N ASP A 413 52.43 -1.56 -40.92
CA ASP A 413 51.41 -0.54 -40.80
C ASP A 413 50.02 -1.18 -40.87
N SER A 414 49.65 -1.71 -39.71
CA SER A 414 48.41 -2.41 -39.40
C SER A 414 47.18 -1.72 -39.99
N LEU A 415 47.13 -0.40 -40.20
CA LEU A 415 45.92 0.34 -40.59
C LEU A 415 45.27 -0.05 -41.94
N ALA A 416 46.03 -0.42 -42.98
CA ALA A 416 45.45 -0.75 -44.30
C ALA A 416 45.00 -2.22 -44.39
N VAL A 417 45.80 -3.13 -43.81
CA VAL A 417 45.44 -4.54 -43.64
C VAL A 417 44.31 -4.66 -42.62
N MET A 418 44.37 -3.88 -41.55
CA MET A 418 43.28 -3.68 -40.60
C MET A 418 42.07 -3.06 -41.26
N SER A 419 42.14 -2.33 -42.38
CA SER A 419 40.96 -1.85 -43.10
C SER A 419 40.29 -2.98 -43.90
N ALA A 420 41.07 -3.83 -44.58
CA ALA A 420 40.53 -5.02 -45.26
C ALA A 420 40.02 -6.09 -44.27
N ILE A 421 40.77 -6.32 -43.19
CA ILE A 421 40.36 -7.14 -42.05
C ILE A 421 39.23 -6.45 -41.28
N HIS A 422 39.20 -5.12 -41.12
CA HIS A 422 38.04 -4.39 -40.54
C HIS A 422 36.84 -4.61 -41.41
N THR A 423 36.95 -4.58 -42.73
CA THR A 423 35.81 -4.78 -43.62
C THR A 423 35.28 -6.22 -43.53
N LEU A 424 36.17 -7.19 -43.29
CA LEU A 424 35.81 -8.58 -43.02
C LEU A 424 35.21 -8.77 -41.62
N ILE A 425 35.80 -8.13 -40.60
CA ILE A 425 35.33 -8.07 -39.21
C ILE A 425 34.03 -7.27 -39.13
N ASP A 426 33.80 -6.25 -39.94
CA ASP A 426 32.59 -5.44 -40.04
C ASP A 426 31.51 -6.17 -40.83
N ARG A 427 31.88 -7.07 -41.77
CA ARG A 427 30.97 -8.07 -42.34
C ARG A 427 30.60 -9.16 -41.34
N LEU A 428 31.54 -9.60 -40.51
CA LEU A 428 31.29 -10.55 -39.43
C LEU A 428 30.50 -9.89 -38.28
N ARG A 429 30.76 -8.62 -37.94
CA ARG A 429 29.99 -7.74 -37.04
C ARG A 429 28.66 -7.39 -37.64
N SER A 430 28.48 -7.25 -38.95
CA SER A 430 27.15 -7.10 -39.55
C SER A 430 26.35 -8.40 -39.54
N ARG A 431 27.01 -9.56 -39.45
CA ARG A 431 26.36 -10.85 -39.12
C ARG A 431 26.15 -11.02 -37.62
N LEU A 432 27.02 -10.45 -36.80
CA LEU A 432 26.91 -10.37 -35.35
C LEU A 432 26.03 -9.20 -34.89
N ASN A 433 25.62 -8.26 -35.75
CA ASN A 433 24.72 -7.15 -35.41
C ASN A 433 23.26 -7.63 -35.33
N ASP A 434 23.03 -8.93 -35.44
CA ASP A 434 21.92 -9.60 -34.75
C ASP A 434 22.03 -9.46 -33.21
N VAL A 435 23.20 -9.07 -32.69
CA VAL A 435 23.42 -8.58 -31.31
C VAL A 435 22.82 -7.19 -31.11
N HIS A 436 22.54 -6.39 -32.15
CA HIS A 436 21.62 -5.25 -31.99
C HIS A 436 20.17 -5.70 -31.88
N GLY A 437 19.79 -6.82 -32.50
CA GLY A 437 18.55 -7.53 -32.20
C GLY A 437 18.51 -8.01 -30.75
N LEU A 438 19.62 -8.59 -30.25
CA LEU A 438 19.76 -9.07 -28.89
C LEU A 438 19.83 -7.93 -27.86
N HIS A 439 20.52 -6.82 -28.14
CA HIS A 439 20.54 -5.61 -27.31
C HIS A 439 19.20 -4.88 -27.33
N ARG A 440 18.49 -4.89 -28.46
CA ARG A 440 17.12 -4.36 -28.54
C ARG A 440 16.17 -5.23 -27.74
N ALA A 441 16.29 -6.56 -27.83
CA ALA A 441 15.52 -7.50 -27.02
C ALA A 441 15.86 -7.41 -25.52
N LEU A 442 17.14 -7.22 -25.15
CA LEU A 442 17.58 -6.99 -23.78
C LEU A 442 17.09 -5.64 -23.25
N ALA A 443 17.19 -4.56 -24.03
CA ALA A 443 16.68 -3.24 -23.63
C ALA A 443 15.16 -3.21 -23.52
N GLU A 444 14.44 -3.94 -24.39
CA GLU A 444 12.99 -4.10 -24.32
C GLU A 444 12.58 -4.95 -23.11
N ARG A 445 13.37 -5.96 -22.76
CA ARG A 445 13.23 -6.72 -21.50
C ARG A 445 13.52 -5.86 -20.27
N ASP A 446 14.60 -5.10 -20.27
CA ASP A 446 14.96 -4.24 -19.15
C ASP A 446 13.90 -3.15 -18.94
N TYR A 447 13.36 -2.61 -20.03
CA TYR A 447 12.21 -1.71 -19.99
C TYR A 447 10.94 -2.38 -19.43
N GLN A 448 10.65 -3.64 -19.80
CA GLN A 448 9.55 -4.41 -19.21
C GLN A 448 9.77 -4.69 -17.73
N ILE A 449 11.00 -5.00 -17.31
CA ILE A 449 11.36 -5.23 -15.91
C ILE A 449 11.20 -3.94 -15.09
N GLU A 450 11.63 -2.80 -15.62
CA GLU A 450 11.45 -1.49 -14.98
C GLU A 450 9.96 -1.15 -14.88
N SER A 451 9.19 -1.35 -15.96
CA SER A 451 7.73 -1.16 -15.96
C SER A 451 7.02 -2.04 -14.95
N LEU A 452 7.42 -3.31 -14.80
CA LEU A 452 6.85 -4.24 -13.83
C LEU A 452 7.28 -3.88 -12.40
N ARG A 453 8.49 -3.35 -12.20
CA ARG A 453 8.93 -2.80 -10.91
C ARG A 453 8.08 -1.60 -10.51
N ASP A 454 7.87 -0.65 -11.41
CA ASP A 454 7.02 0.50 -11.16
C ASP A 454 5.58 0.07 -10.84
N GLU A 455 5.05 -0.93 -11.55
CA GLU A 455 3.71 -1.47 -11.29
C GLU A 455 3.62 -2.16 -9.93
N LEU A 456 4.67 -2.90 -9.54
CA LEU A 456 4.77 -3.58 -8.27
C LEU A 456 5.01 -2.60 -7.11
N GLU A 457 5.71 -1.49 -7.34
CA GLU A 457 5.88 -0.41 -6.38
C GLU A 457 4.59 0.39 -6.20
N VAL A 458 3.84 0.66 -7.27
CA VAL A 458 2.49 1.22 -7.18
C VAL A 458 1.55 0.28 -6.43
N LYS A 459 1.62 -1.03 -6.67
CA LYS A 459 0.84 -2.03 -5.90
C LYS A 459 1.27 -2.06 -4.43
N LYS A 460 2.56 -2.05 -4.13
CA LYS A 460 3.08 -1.95 -2.76
C LYS A 460 2.65 -0.66 -2.08
N MET A 461 2.62 0.47 -2.78
CA MET A 461 2.11 1.72 -2.23
C MET A 461 0.60 1.68 -2.00
N ALA A 462 -0.17 1.03 -2.87
CA ALA A 462 -1.60 0.79 -2.66
C ALA A 462 -1.86 -0.15 -1.48
N GLU A 463 -1.07 -1.22 -1.34
CA GLU A 463 -1.13 -2.15 -0.21
C GLU A 463 -0.64 -1.50 1.08
N ALA A 464 0.43 -0.73 1.08
CA ALA A 464 0.89 0.02 2.24
C ALA A 464 -0.14 1.08 2.66
N SER A 465 -0.81 1.74 1.70
CA SER A 465 -1.92 2.65 2.00
C SER A 465 -3.12 1.91 2.61
N SER A 466 -3.39 0.68 2.19
CA SER A 466 -4.41 -0.21 2.77
C SER A 466 -4.01 -0.70 4.18
N ILE A 467 -2.74 -1.06 4.37
CA ILE A 467 -2.19 -1.57 5.63
C ILE A 467 -2.03 -0.45 6.68
N ILE A 468 -1.80 0.81 6.30
CA ILE A 468 -1.69 1.95 7.23
C ILE A 468 -3.08 2.46 7.66
N LEU A 469 -4.13 2.25 6.85
CA LEU A 469 -5.53 2.51 7.25
C LEU A 469 -6.13 1.41 8.13
N SER A 470 -5.49 0.25 8.24
CA SER A 470 -5.98 -0.92 8.98
C SER A 470 -5.60 -1.05 10.47
N PRO A 471 -4.53 -0.46 11.05
CA PRO A 471 -4.15 -0.71 12.45
C PRO A 471 -4.58 0.42 13.39
N LEU A 472 -5.06 1.56 12.89
CA LEU A 472 -5.49 2.68 13.73
C LEU A 472 -6.87 2.48 14.38
N SER A 473 -7.60 1.44 13.97
CA SER A 473 -8.88 1.02 14.56
C SER A 473 -8.76 -0.10 15.61
N SER A 474 -7.55 -0.62 15.89
CA SER A 474 -7.34 -1.76 16.81
C SER A 474 -6.50 -1.44 18.07
N LEU A 475 -6.12 -0.19 18.31
CA LEU A 475 -5.36 0.22 19.52
C LEU A 475 -6.23 0.82 20.66
N SER A 476 -7.56 0.71 20.58
CA SER A 476 -8.50 1.23 21.60
C SER A 476 -9.10 0.19 22.55
N SER A 477 -8.63 -1.07 22.57
CA SER A 477 -9.22 -2.14 23.40
C SER A 477 -8.28 -2.84 24.40
N LEU A 478 -7.10 -2.29 24.70
CA LEU A 478 -6.24 -2.76 25.80
C LEU A 478 -6.33 -1.83 27.03
N SER A 479 -7.52 -1.80 27.63
CA SER A 479 -7.75 -1.27 28.97
C SER A 479 -8.68 -2.26 29.68
N GLY A 480 -8.10 -3.04 30.59
CA GLY A 480 -8.87 -3.79 31.58
C GLY A 480 -8.63 -5.29 31.56
N THR A 481 -7.56 -5.73 32.21
CA THR A 481 -7.61 -6.72 33.32
C THR A 481 -6.19 -6.98 33.81
N TYR A 482 -5.82 -6.34 34.91
CA TYR A 482 -4.73 -6.83 35.76
C TYR A 482 -5.29 -7.90 36.70
N PRO A 483 -4.70 -9.10 36.77
CA PRO A 483 -5.05 -10.06 37.80
C PRO A 483 -4.41 -9.64 39.13
N CYS A 484 -5.21 -9.76 40.17
CA CYS A 484 -4.83 -9.66 41.57
C CYS A 484 -3.67 -10.62 41.88
N LEU A 485 -2.48 -10.08 42.15
CA LEU A 485 -1.38 -10.79 42.79
C LEU A 485 -1.20 -10.21 44.19
N LYS A 486 -1.60 -11.02 45.17
CA LYS A 486 -1.23 -10.87 46.58
C LYS A 486 0.24 -11.24 46.77
N ASP A 487 0.82 -10.57 47.76
CA ASP A 487 2.00 -10.93 48.55
C ASP A 487 3.34 -11.02 47.81
N THR A 488 4.20 -10.03 48.06
CA THR A 488 5.50 -10.22 48.72
C THR A 488 6.16 -8.87 49.03
N GLU A 489 6.54 -8.70 50.30
CA GLU A 489 7.84 -8.18 50.75
C GLU A 489 8.40 -6.92 50.07
N SER A 490 8.54 -5.80 50.79
CA SER A 490 9.67 -5.51 51.68
C SER A 490 10.53 -4.39 51.08
N ARG A 491 10.60 -3.28 51.82
CA ARG A 491 11.85 -2.55 52.09
C ARG A 491 12.55 -1.90 50.88
N ALA A 492 12.17 -0.66 50.57
CA ALA A 492 13.11 0.42 50.28
C ALA A 492 12.34 1.74 50.10
N ASN A 493 12.56 2.71 50.99
CA ASN A 493 12.76 4.13 50.67
C ASN A 493 12.85 4.95 51.97
N ARG A 494 14.05 4.91 52.55
CA ARG A 494 14.66 6.07 53.23
C ARG A 494 15.57 6.74 52.19
N PHE A 495 15.77 8.06 52.34
CA PHE A 495 16.52 8.98 51.46
C PHE A 495 15.71 9.42 50.22
N ASN A 496 15.45 10.70 49.94
CA ASN A 496 16.12 11.95 50.31
C ASN A 496 15.12 13.07 50.58
N THR A 497 15.18 13.67 51.77
CA THR A 497 14.61 14.98 52.07
C THR A 497 15.79 15.93 52.23
N THR A 498 16.12 16.68 51.19
CA THR A 498 16.93 17.88 51.34
C THR A 498 16.73 18.81 50.15
N ARG A 499 16.45 20.08 50.50
CA ARG A 499 16.88 21.28 49.78
C ARG A 499 15.93 21.82 48.70
N SER A 500 15.07 22.75 49.09
CA SER A 500 15.10 24.13 48.55
C SER A 500 14.18 25.04 49.36
N LEU A 501 14.78 25.78 50.29
CA LEU A 501 14.27 27.02 50.87
C LEU A 501 15.06 28.14 50.20
N PHE A 502 14.38 28.96 49.38
CA PHE A 502 14.70 30.35 49.06
C PHE A 502 13.42 30.91 48.38
N GLN A 503 12.55 31.61 49.10
CA GLN A 503 12.51 33.07 49.28
C GLN A 503 12.41 33.89 47.99
N ALA A 504 11.23 34.50 47.79
CA ALA A 504 10.98 35.89 47.38
C ALA A 504 9.45 36.03 47.29
N GLU A 505 8.74 36.61 48.27
CA GLU A 505 8.47 38.05 48.38
C GLU A 505 8.13 38.73 47.04
N GLN A 506 6.86 38.64 46.65
CA GLN A 506 5.98 39.77 46.34
C GLN A 506 4.51 39.32 46.29
#